data_AF-A0A8K1CP51-F1
#
_entry.id   AF-A0A8K1CP51-F1
#
_cell.length_a   1.000
_cell.length_b   1.000
_cell.length_c   1.000
_cell.angle_alpha   90.00
_cell.angle_beta   90.00
_cell.angle_gamma   90.00
#
_symmetry.space_group_name_H-M   'P 1'
#
loop_
_entity.id
_entity.type
_entity.pdbx_description
1 polymer ?
#
loop_
_entity_poly.entity_id
_entity_poly.type
_entity_poly.pdbx_seq_one_letter_code
_entity_poly.pdbx_strand_id
1 'polypeptide(L)'
;MSLGNISSLCEPDGNVEDPIFLSCDPSVFAQLPRITYYIDMYEFYLDPEDYTYAADDSHFNLGPRTFIMVAESVLNADVWILGAPFLQKFPTHFQNTDPAVTVFCVDGITCQTKQHRDLGAKSLESVIGGSSSSSSGASKVSTAAIGFAIAISVGIVLVFAVLFVLQRRRKLREQQAQRRENAVQDFYDRLRRNNVETVASEQDLASRLGPGAGLQLPSVAEVDDVVELVTPPTSYRR
;
A
#
# COMPACT_ATOMS: atom_id res chain seq x y z
N MET A 1 14.99 8.14 -9.22
CA MET A 1 16.34 7.82 -8.68
C MET A 1 16.55 6.32 -8.86
N SER A 2 17.70 5.90 -9.39
CA SER A 2 18.02 4.46 -9.52
C SER A 2 18.52 3.96 -8.17
N LEU A 3 17.76 3.07 -7.52
CA LEU A 3 18.13 2.40 -6.28
C LEU A 3 19.30 1.41 -6.45
N GLY A 4 19.81 1.23 -7.68
CA GLY A 4 20.74 0.15 -8.04
C GLY A 4 22.10 0.15 -7.33
N ASN A 5 22.47 1.23 -6.62
CA ASN A 5 23.72 1.29 -5.84
C ASN A 5 23.53 0.96 -4.36
N ILE A 6 22.28 0.91 -3.87
CA ILE A 6 21.98 0.62 -2.45
C ILE A 6 21.90 -0.89 -2.22
N SER A 7 21.45 -1.65 -3.22
CA SER A 7 21.39 -3.12 -3.17
C SER A 7 22.76 -3.81 -3.08
N SER A 8 23.86 -3.12 -3.42
CA SER A 8 25.21 -3.65 -3.21
C SER A 8 25.77 -3.40 -1.81
N LEU A 9 25.13 -2.51 -1.04
CA LEU A 9 25.59 -2.10 0.28
C LEU A 9 24.83 -2.80 1.42
N CYS A 10 23.66 -3.35 1.12
CA CYS A 10 22.79 -3.99 2.09
C CYS A 10 22.31 -5.33 1.57
N GLU A 11 22.27 -6.33 2.44
CA GLU A 11 21.76 -7.65 2.09
C GLU A 11 20.24 -7.67 2.31
N PRO A 12 19.47 -8.24 1.37
CA PRO A 12 18.06 -8.52 1.62
C PRO A 12 17.97 -9.48 2.80
N ASP A 13 17.07 -9.21 3.75
CA ASP A 13 16.88 -10.14 4.85
C ASP A 13 16.35 -11.48 4.30
N GLY A 14 17.13 -12.55 4.49
CA GLY A 14 16.85 -13.87 3.92
C GLY A 14 15.65 -14.57 4.56
N ASN A 15 15.08 -13.94 5.58
CA ASN A 15 13.90 -14.40 6.29
C ASN A 15 12.67 -13.61 5.83
N VAL A 16 11.73 -14.34 5.25
CA VAL A 16 10.28 -14.05 5.23
C VAL A 16 9.76 -13.25 4.03
N GLU A 17 8.55 -13.68 3.70
CA GLU A 17 7.57 -13.31 2.69
C GLU A 17 7.16 -11.80 2.67
N ASP A 18 7.89 -10.93 3.37
CA ASP A 18 7.65 -9.48 3.45
C ASP A 18 8.85 -8.70 2.87
N PRO A 19 8.81 -8.31 1.57
CA PRO A 19 9.99 -7.96 0.78
C PRO A 19 10.60 -6.55 1.02
N ILE A 20 10.47 -5.93 2.20
CA ILE A 20 10.60 -4.46 2.31
C ILE A 20 11.70 -3.98 3.26
N PHE A 21 12.55 -4.87 3.78
CA PHE A 21 13.65 -4.45 4.67
C PHE A 21 15.01 -4.88 4.14
N LEU A 22 15.89 -3.90 3.93
CA LEU A 22 17.31 -4.13 3.68
C LEU A 22 18.06 -3.97 4.99
N SER A 23 18.82 -4.99 5.37
CA SER A 23 19.69 -4.95 6.55
C SER A 23 21.08 -4.45 6.14
N CYS A 24 21.54 -3.38 6.79
CA CYS A 24 22.83 -2.76 6.52
C CYS A 24 23.70 -2.74 7.78
N ASP A 25 25.03 -2.81 7.57
CA ASP A 25 26.02 -2.57 8.61
C ASP A 25 25.93 -1.10 9.09
N PRO A 26 25.99 -0.81 10.40
CA PRO A 26 25.93 0.55 10.93
C PRO A 26 26.96 1.51 10.32
N SER A 27 28.12 1.00 9.89
CA SER A 27 29.17 1.81 9.22
C SER A 27 28.75 2.34 7.85
N VAL A 28 27.77 1.71 7.20
CA VAL A 28 27.21 2.13 5.91
C VAL A 28 26.27 3.31 6.07
N PHE A 29 25.70 3.53 7.27
CA PHE A 29 24.78 4.64 7.55
C PHE A 29 25.34 6.01 7.12
N ALA A 30 26.63 6.25 7.39
CA ALA A 30 27.30 7.51 7.02
C ALA A 30 27.46 7.72 5.50
N GLN A 31 27.29 6.67 4.70
CA GLN A 31 27.42 6.68 3.24
C GLN A 31 26.06 6.74 2.53
N LEU A 32 24.96 6.65 3.29
CA LEU A 32 23.62 6.65 2.72
C LEU A 32 23.27 8.03 2.13
N PRO A 33 22.68 8.08 0.92
CA PRO A 33 22.38 9.34 0.28
C PRO A 33 21.15 10.00 0.90
N ARG A 34 21.08 11.32 0.82
CA ARG A 34 19.82 12.05 1.03
C ARG A 34 18.84 11.72 -0.10
N ILE A 35 17.60 11.37 0.24
CA ILE A 35 16.52 11.13 -0.72
C ILE A 35 15.76 12.44 -0.93
N THR A 36 15.55 12.82 -2.18
CA THR A 36 14.80 14.03 -2.54
C THR A 36 13.53 13.66 -3.30
N TYR A 37 12.38 14.07 -2.77
CA TYR A 37 11.10 14.00 -3.44
C TYR A 37 10.74 15.35 -4.05
N TYR A 38 10.27 15.32 -5.29
CA TYR A 38 9.77 16.49 -5.99
C TYR A 38 8.25 16.38 -6.06
N ILE A 39 7.55 17.24 -5.32
CA ILE A 39 6.08 17.33 -5.36
C ILE A 39 5.75 18.74 -5.81
N ASP A 40 5.28 18.85 -7.06
CA ASP A 40 5.06 20.11 -7.75
C ASP A 40 6.33 20.98 -7.78
N MET A 41 6.30 22.19 -7.20
CA MET A 41 7.42 23.13 -7.15
C MET A 41 8.28 23.03 -5.88
N TYR A 42 8.05 22.02 -5.03
CA TYR A 42 8.70 21.86 -3.75
C TYR A 42 9.62 20.63 -3.73
N GLU A 43 10.76 20.79 -3.05
CA GLU A 43 11.70 19.72 -2.74
C GLU A 43 11.58 19.31 -1.28
N PHE A 44 11.36 18.01 -1.05
CA PHE A 44 11.26 17.39 0.27
C PHE A 44 12.42 16.43 0.46
N TYR A 45 13.20 16.63 1.52
CA TYR A 45 14.40 15.84 1.78
C TYR A 45 14.21 14.88 2.96
N LEU A 46 14.53 13.59 2.75
CA LEU A 46 14.76 12.63 3.81
C LEU A 46 16.27 12.38 3.93
N ASP A 47 16.83 12.68 5.08
CA ASP A 47 18.18 12.32 5.47
C ASP A 47 18.22 10.84 5.89
N PRO A 48 19.40 10.19 5.89
CA PRO A 48 19.52 8.78 6.29
C PRO A 48 18.83 8.42 7.60
N GLU A 49 18.88 9.32 8.59
CA GLU A 49 18.22 9.18 9.88
C GLU A 49 16.69 9.10 9.81
N ASP A 50 16.05 9.65 8.77
CA ASP A 50 14.59 9.68 8.67
C ASP A 50 14.00 8.41 8.06
N TYR A 51 14.74 7.75 7.17
CA TYR A 51 14.26 6.57 6.42
C TYR A 51 14.92 5.26 6.85
N THR A 52 15.79 5.33 7.86
CA THR A 52 16.37 4.16 8.49
C THR A 52 15.89 4.01 9.93
N TYR A 53 15.83 2.78 10.40
CA TYR A 53 15.52 2.47 11.79
C TYR A 53 16.61 1.55 12.34
N ALA A 54 17.14 1.91 13.51
CA ALA A 54 17.98 1.02 14.28
C ALA A 54 17.06 0.09 15.08
N ALA A 55 16.98 -1.18 14.70
CA ALA A 55 16.32 -2.15 15.56
C ALA A 55 17.31 -2.59 16.62
N ASP A 56 16.99 -2.32 17.88
CA ASP A 56 17.72 -2.86 19.02
C ASP A 56 17.23 -4.29 19.28
N ASP A 57 17.43 -5.15 18.28
CA ASP A 57 16.86 -6.48 18.22
C ASP A 57 17.71 -7.47 19.02
N SER A 58 17.72 -7.24 20.33
CA SER A 58 18.10 -8.25 21.34
C SER A 58 17.32 -9.56 21.16
N HIS A 59 16.14 -9.51 20.54
CA HIS A 59 15.30 -10.68 20.25
C HIS A 59 15.80 -11.59 19.13
N PHE A 60 16.58 -11.07 18.17
CA PHE A 60 17.02 -11.86 17.02
C PHE A 60 18.50 -12.27 17.07
N ASN A 61 19.26 -11.86 18.09
CA ASN A 61 20.71 -12.11 18.21
C ASN A 61 21.54 -11.60 17.01
N LEU A 62 21.01 -10.68 16.20
CA LEU A 62 21.62 -10.28 14.94
C LEU A 62 22.62 -9.11 15.07
N GLY A 63 22.92 -8.67 16.30
CA GLY A 63 23.71 -7.46 16.55
C GLY A 63 22.96 -6.18 16.16
N PRO A 64 23.52 -4.99 16.42
CA PRO A 64 22.90 -3.74 16.00
C PRO A 64 22.83 -3.69 14.48
N ARG A 65 21.61 -3.65 13.93
CA ARG A 65 21.35 -3.56 12.49
C ARG A 65 20.55 -2.31 12.17
N THR A 66 20.88 -1.73 11.02
CA THR A 66 20.13 -0.62 10.45
C THR A 66 19.26 -1.15 9.32
N PHE A 67 17.96 -0.91 9.41
CA PHE A 67 17.01 -1.30 8.38
C PHE A 67 16.65 -0.09 7.52
N ILE A 68 16.68 -0.27 6.20
CA ILE A 68 16.20 0.74 5.24
C ILE A 68 14.80 0.36 4.81
N MET A 69 13.84 1.27 4.99
CA MET A 69 12.51 1.15 4.38
C MET A 69 12.60 1.60 2.93
N VAL A 70 12.58 0.65 2.00
CA VAL A 70 12.58 0.96 0.57
C VAL A 70 11.14 1.18 0.11
N ALA A 71 10.88 2.29 -0.57
CA ALA A 71 9.59 2.53 -1.18
C ALA A 71 9.33 1.44 -2.24
N GLU A 72 8.27 0.66 -2.04
CA GLU A 72 7.86 -0.36 -3.01
C GLU A 72 7.26 0.34 -4.24
N SER A 73 7.87 0.09 -5.40
CA SER A 73 7.23 0.39 -6.67
C SER A 73 6.24 -0.72 -6.95
N VAL A 74 4.95 -0.39 -6.99
CA VAL A 74 3.92 -1.36 -7.34
C VAL A 74 4.15 -1.76 -8.79
N LEU A 75 4.50 -3.03 -9.00
CA LEU A 75 5.05 -3.68 -10.21
C LEU A 75 4.39 -3.39 -11.59
N ASN A 76 3.34 -2.57 -11.68
CA ASN A 76 2.66 -2.23 -12.94
C ASN A 76 2.18 -0.77 -13.03
N ALA A 77 2.63 0.13 -12.16
CA ALA A 77 2.26 1.53 -12.23
C ALA A 77 3.45 2.43 -11.88
N ASP A 78 3.60 3.56 -12.59
CA ASP A 78 4.49 4.67 -12.23
C ASP A 78 4.00 5.42 -10.97
N VAL A 79 3.61 4.65 -9.95
CA VAL A 79 3.04 5.12 -8.70
C VAL A 79 4.03 4.80 -7.60
N TRP A 80 4.47 5.86 -6.93
CA TRP A 80 5.31 5.78 -5.74
C TRP A 80 4.43 5.83 -4.49
N ILE A 81 4.68 4.91 -3.56
CA ILE A 81 4.02 4.93 -2.25
C ILE A 81 4.92 5.71 -1.30
N LEU A 82 4.45 6.87 -0.82
CA LEU A 82 5.12 7.63 0.23
C LEU A 82 4.77 7.00 1.59
N GLY A 83 5.69 6.21 2.12
CA GLY A 83 5.50 5.43 3.35
C GLY A 83 5.62 6.25 4.64
N ALA A 84 5.64 5.52 5.76
CA ALA A 84 5.72 6.09 7.11
C ALA A 84 6.87 7.10 7.32
N PRO A 85 8.12 6.87 6.85
CA PRO A 85 9.21 7.84 6.98
C PRO A 85 8.86 9.25 6.49
N PHE A 86 8.22 9.32 5.31
CA PHE A 86 7.82 10.59 4.72
C PHE A 86 6.73 11.26 5.55
N LEU A 87 5.70 10.51 5.94
CA LEU A 87 4.55 11.03 6.69
C LEU A 87 4.88 11.42 8.13
N GLN A 88 5.93 10.81 8.72
CA GLN A 88 6.43 11.18 10.05
C GLN A 88 7.22 12.47 10.02
N LYS A 89 8.09 12.65 9.01
CA LYS A 89 8.86 13.89 8.86
C LYS A 89 7.96 15.04 8.43
N PHE A 90 7.12 14.85 7.42
CA PHE A 90 6.31 15.94 6.86
C PHE A 90 4.84 15.81 7.28
N PRO A 91 4.30 16.76 8.08
CA PRO A 91 2.89 16.75 8.40
C PRO A 91 2.04 16.76 7.13
N THR A 92 1.09 15.85 7.06
CA THR A 92 0.22 15.67 5.89
C THR A 92 -1.23 15.76 6.31
N HIS A 93 -2.02 16.51 5.54
CA HIS A 93 -3.46 16.64 5.75
C HIS A 93 -4.22 16.11 4.54
N PHE A 94 -5.12 15.17 4.81
CA PHE A 94 -6.00 14.56 3.83
C PHE A 94 -7.39 15.20 3.95
N GLN A 95 -7.81 15.95 2.93
CA GLN A 95 -9.15 16.52 2.91
C GLN A 95 -10.16 15.47 2.44
N ASN A 96 -11.26 15.30 3.18
CA ASN A 96 -12.33 14.37 2.79
C ASN A 96 -13.26 14.94 1.72
N THR A 97 -13.33 16.28 1.61
CA THR A 97 -14.25 16.99 0.72
C THR A 97 -13.64 17.34 -0.63
N ASP A 98 -12.32 17.49 -0.68
CA ASP A 98 -11.53 17.77 -1.87
C ASP A 98 -10.44 16.68 -1.95
N PRO A 99 -10.28 15.96 -3.07
CA PRO A 99 -9.24 14.94 -3.23
C PRO A 99 -7.81 15.53 -3.32
N ALA A 100 -7.51 16.51 -2.47
CA ALA A 100 -6.22 17.14 -2.34
C ALA A 100 -5.51 16.62 -1.07
N VAL A 101 -4.22 16.34 -1.22
CA VAL A 101 -3.32 16.05 -0.10
C VAL A 101 -2.39 17.25 0.05
N THR A 102 -2.37 17.85 1.24
CA THR A 102 -1.47 18.97 1.54
C THR A 102 -0.33 18.47 2.41
N VAL A 103 0.90 18.71 1.96
CA VAL A 103 2.13 18.41 2.71
C VAL A 103 2.67 19.73 3.24
N PHE A 104 2.93 19.81 4.55
CA PHE A 104 3.41 21.02 5.20
C PHE A 104 4.91 20.96 5.45
N CYS A 105 5.55 22.12 5.34
CA CYS A 105 6.92 22.34 5.76
C CYS A 105 6.88 23.13 7.06
N VAL A 106 7.24 22.46 8.16
CA VAL A 106 7.27 23.07 9.49
C VAL A 106 8.68 23.51 9.84
N ASP A 107 8.79 24.44 10.79
CA ASP A 107 10.08 24.98 11.24
C ASP A 107 11.02 23.86 11.69
N GLY A 108 12.28 23.95 11.27
CA GLY A 108 13.29 22.92 11.51
C GLY A 108 13.37 21.83 10.44
N ILE A 109 12.39 21.77 9.52
CA ILE A 109 12.42 20.86 8.37
C ILE A 109 12.86 21.62 7.13
N THR A 110 13.91 21.13 6.49
CA THR A 110 14.38 21.73 5.23
C THR A 110 13.41 21.34 4.12
N CYS A 111 12.62 22.30 3.66
CA CYS A 111 11.98 22.24 2.37
C CYS A 111 12.50 23.40 1.54
N GLN A 112 12.80 23.16 0.28
CA GLN A 112 13.15 24.24 -0.64
C GLN A 112 12.05 24.37 -1.67
N THR A 113 11.56 25.60 -1.87
CA THR A 113 10.90 25.91 -3.12
C THR A 113 11.97 25.87 -4.19
N LYS A 114 11.73 25.11 -5.26
CA LYS A 114 12.34 25.48 -6.53
C LYS A 114 11.73 26.83 -6.87
N GLN A 115 12.38 27.92 -6.43
CA GLN A 115 12.47 29.03 -7.35
C GLN A 115 13.06 28.40 -8.59
N HIS A 116 12.25 28.26 -9.64
CA HIS A 116 12.78 28.29 -10.97
C HIS A 116 13.64 29.55 -10.98
N ARG A 117 14.94 29.43 -10.65
CA ARG A 117 15.95 30.23 -11.30
C ARG A 117 15.55 30.05 -12.73
N ASP A 118 14.99 31.11 -13.32
CA ASP A 118 14.79 31.25 -14.73
C ASP A 118 15.96 30.51 -15.34
N LEU A 119 15.68 29.33 -15.92
CA LEU A 119 16.57 28.73 -16.88
C LEU A 119 16.68 29.85 -17.89
N GLY A 120 17.76 30.62 -17.74
CA GLY A 120 17.90 31.87 -18.44
C GLY A 120 17.57 31.55 -19.87
N ALA A 121 16.57 32.25 -20.38
CA ALA A 121 16.61 32.65 -21.77
C ALA A 121 17.95 33.38 -21.90
N LYS A 122 19.03 32.59 -22.08
CA LYS A 122 20.23 33.04 -22.75
C LYS A 122 19.71 33.40 -24.12
N SER A 123 19.38 34.67 -24.22
CA SER A 123 19.34 35.43 -25.45
C SER A 123 20.45 34.90 -26.34
N LEU A 124 20.06 34.12 -27.34
CA LEU A 124 20.85 33.83 -28.53
C LEU A 124 20.76 35.08 -29.42
N GLU A 125 21.19 36.22 -28.90
CA GLU A 125 21.63 37.33 -29.74
C GLU A 125 23.14 37.23 -29.83
N SER A 126 23.62 36.63 -30.92
CA SER A 126 24.58 37.29 -31.80
C SER A 126 24.98 36.34 -32.93
N VAL A 127 24.85 36.86 -34.15
CA VAL A 127 25.37 36.35 -35.43
C VAL A 127 24.55 35.22 -36.07
N ILE A 128 23.59 35.58 -36.92
CA ILE A 128 23.64 35.44 -38.39
C ILE A 128 22.38 36.10 -38.97
N GLY A 129 22.58 37.03 -39.89
CA GLY A 129 21.50 37.78 -40.56
C GLY A 129 20.62 36.92 -41.47
N GLY A 130 19.37 37.36 -41.62
CA GLY A 130 18.41 36.78 -42.55
C GLY A 130 17.10 37.55 -42.54
N SER A 131 16.76 38.13 -43.69
CA SER A 131 15.68 39.07 -43.92
C SER A 131 14.28 38.44 -43.88
N SER A 132 13.29 39.28 -43.50
CA SER A 132 11.91 39.34 -44.00
C SER A 132 11.03 38.07 -44.00
N SER A 133 9.87 38.13 -43.34
CA SER A 133 8.58 38.45 -43.98
C SER A 133 7.38 38.00 -43.13
N SER A 134 6.41 38.90 -43.05
CA SER A 134 5.09 38.75 -42.45
C SER A 134 4.22 37.73 -43.20
N SER A 135 3.48 36.90 -42.49
CA SER A 135 2.15 36.44 -42.96
C SER A 135 1.26 35.99 -41.80
N SER A 136 0.38 36.91 -41.39
CA SER A 136 -0.82 36.65 -40.60
C SER A 136 -1.82 35.83 -41.44
N GLY A 137 -1.95 34.54 -41.12
CA GLY A 137 -2.96 33.64 -41.70
C GLY A 137 -4.09 33.37 -40.72
N ALA A 138 -5.10 34.24 -40.70
CA ALA A 138 -6.34 33.99 -39.97
C ALA A 138 -7.19 32.96 -40.73
N SER A 139 -7.09 31.69 -40.34
CA SER A 139 -7.95 30.62 -40.84
C SER A 139 -9.34 30.72 -40.22
N LYS A 140 -10.31 31.16 -41.02
CA LYS A 140 -11.75 31.08 -40.72
C LYS A 140 -12.15 29.60 -40.61
N VAL A 141 -12.23 29.09 -39.39
CA VAL A 141 -12.81 27.76 -39.10
C VAL A 141 -14.32 27.87 -39.23
N SER A 142 -14.88 27.08 -40.14
CA SER A 142 -16.32 26.98 -40.39
C SER A 142 -17.04 26.38 -39.17
N THR A 143 -17.93 27.16 -38.57
CA THR A 143 -18.67 26.91 -37.31
C THR A 143 -19.57 25.66 -37.33
N ALA A 144 -19.75 25.00 -38.48
CA ALA A 144 -20.58 23.80 -38.59
C ALA A 144 -19.86 22.48 -38.19
N ALA A 145 -18.53 22.45 -38.15
CA ALA A 145 -17.75 21.24 -37.84
C ALA A 145 -17.46 21.04 -36.33
N ILE A 146 -17.59 22.10 -35.53
CA ILE A 146 -17.25 22.08 -34.09
C ILE A 146 -18.34 21.37 -33.26
N GLY A 147 -19.60 21.35 -33.73
CA GLY A 147 -20.70 20.68 -33.02
C GLY A 147 -20.61 19.15 -33.00
N PHE A 148 -20.10 18.52 -34.05
CA PHE A 148 -19.99 17.04 -34.12
C PHE A 148 -18.83 16.49 -33.29
N ALA A 149 -17.73 17.23 -33.15
CA ALA A 149 -16.58 16.79 -32.35
C ALA A 149 -16.90 16.72 -30.84
N ILE A 150 -17.76 17.62 -30.34
CA ILE A 150 -18.16 17.66 -28.93
C ILE A 150 -19.13 16.53 -28.59
N ALA A 151 -20.03 16.14 -29.51
CA ALA A 151 -20.95 15.03 -29.28
C ALA A 151 -20.21 13.68 -29.19
N ILE A 152 -19.16 13.48 -29.99
CA ILE A 152 -18.37 12.24 -29.98
C ILE A 152 -17.51 12.14 -28.71
N SER A 153 -16.94 13.25 -28.24
CA SER A 153 -16.10 13.23 -27.03
C SER A 153 -16.91 12.88 -25.78
N VAL A 154 -18.13 13.41 -25.64
CA VAL A 154 -19.03 13.09 -24.52
C VAL A 154 -19.46 11.61 -24.56
N GLY A 155 -19.75 11.07 -25.75
CA GLY A 155 -20.06 9.65 -25.91
C GLY A 155 -18.92 8.73 -25.48
N ILE A 156 -17.68 9.05 -25.85
CA ILE A 156 -16.49 8.27 -25.48
C ILE A 156 -16.28 8.28 -23.97
N VAL A 157 -16.39 9.44 -23.31
CA VAL A 157 -16.24 9.56 -21.86
C VAL A 157 -17.29 8.72 -21.12
N LEU A 158 -18.55 8.72 -21.59
CA LEU A 158 -19.61 7.89 -21.01
C LEU A 158 -19.32 6.39 -21.17
N VAL A 159 -18.82 5.95 -22.33
CA VAL A 159 -18.44 4.54 -22.55
C VAL A 159 -17.30 4.13 -21.62
N PHE A 160 -16.27 4.96 -21.48
CA PHE A 160 -15.17 4.69 -20.55
C PHE A 160 -15.64 4.66 -19.10
N ALA A 161 -16.54 5.56 -18.68
CA ALA A 161 -17.11 5.56 -17.34
C ALA A 161 -17.89 4.25 -17.06
N VAL A 162 -18.69 3.77 -18.02
CA VAL A 162 -19.41 2.50 -17.89
C VAL A 162 -18.43 1.31 -17.80
N LEU A 163 -17.42 1.26 -18.65
CA LEU A 163 -16.40 0.21 -18.61
C LEU A 163 -15.63 0.21 -17.28
N PHE A 164 -15.28 1.39 -16.77
CA PHE A 164 -14.61 1.54 -15.48
C PHE A 164 -15.50 1.03 -14.31
N VAL A 165 -16.78 1.37 -14.31
CA VAL A 165 -17.73 0.86 -13.31
C VAL A 165 -17.87 -0.66 -13.39
N LEU A 166 -17.91 -1.23 -14.60
CA LEU A 166 -17.98 -2.68 -14.78
C LEU A 166 -16.69 -3.39 -14.32
N GLN A 167 -15.51 -2.83 -14.63
CA GLN A 167 -14.23 -3.35 -14.15
C GLN A 167 -14.13 -3.30 -12.63
N ARG A 168 -14.52 -2.18 -12.00
CA ARG A 168 -14.54 -2.04 -10.54
C ARG A 168 -15.48 -3.05 -9.89
N ARG A 169 -16.65 -3.30 -10.49
CA ARG A 169 -17.59 -4.33 -10.02
C ARG A 169 -17.02 -5.75 -10.15
N ARG A 170 -16.27 -6.05 -11.21
CA ARG A 170 -15.60 -7.36 -11.36
C ARG A 170 -14.55 -7.58 -10.27
N LYS A 171 -13.69 -6.60 -10.02
CA LYS A 171 -12.65 -6.69 -8.98
C LYS A 171 -13.23 -6.87 -7.58
N LEU A 172 -14.36 -6.21 -7.28
CA LEU A 172 -15.06 -6.41 -6.00
C LEU A 172 -15.66 -7.81 -5.86
N ARG A 173 -16.12 -8.43 -6.95
CA ARG A 173 -16.64 -9.81 -6.92
C ARG A 173 -15.53 -10.83 -6.64
N GLU A 174 -14.35 -10.62 -7.21
CA GLU A 174 -13.17 -11.47 -6.95
C GLU A 174 -12.74 -11.38 -5.48
N GLN A 175 -12.69 -10.17 -4.90
CA GLN A 175 -12.42 -10.00 -3.47
C GLN A 175 -13.49 -10.63 -2.57
N GLN A 176 -14.77 -10.56 -2.96
CA GLN A 176 -15.84 -11.22 -2.22
C GLN A 176 -15.77 -12.74 -2.30
N ALA A 177 -15.36 -13.30 -3.45
CA ALA A 177 -15.15 -14.74 -3.60
C ALA A 177 -14.00 -15.22 -2.69
N GLN A 178 -12.86 -14.53 -2.72
CA GLN A 178 -11.73 -14.84 -1.83
C GLN A 178 -12.09 -14.71 -0.34
N ARG A 179 -12.84 -13.67 0.05
CA ARG A 179 -13.31 -13.53 1.43
C ARG A 179 -14.23 -14.66 1.85
N ARG A 180 -15.07 -15.19 0.95
CA ARG A 180 -15.92 -16.35 1.24
C ARG A 180 -15.08 -17.61 1.43
N GLU A 181 -14.08 -17.84 0.59
CA GLU A 181 -13.17 -18.98 0.73
C GLU A 181 -12.39 -18.90 2.05
N ASN A 182 -11.82 -17.74 2.37
CA ASN A 182 -11.12 -17.52 3.65
C ASN A 182 -12.05 -17.69 4.87
N ALA A 183 -13.31 -17.23 4.78
CA ALA A 183 -14.27 -17.41 5.87
C ALA A 183 -14.68 -18.88 6.06
N VAL A 184 -14.79 -19.65 4.97
CA VAL A 184 -15.03 -21.10 5.04
C VAL A 184 -13.82 -21.80 5.65
N GLN A 185 -12.59 -21.41 5.26
CA GLN A 185 -11.36 -21.96 5.82
C GLN A 185 -11.26 -21.69 7.34
N ASP A 186 -11.49 -20.45 7.79
CA ASP A 186 -11.48 -20.09 9.22
C ASP A 186 -12.51 -20.90 10.02
N PHE A 187 -13.68 -21.16 9.44
CA PHE A 187 -14.69 -22.01 10.06
C PHE A 187 -14.20 -23.47 10.25
N TYR A 188 -13.55 -24.06 9.23
CA TYR A 188 -12.97 -25.39 9.35
C TYR A 188 -11.84 -25.46 10.38
N ASP A 189 -10.99 -24.43 10.45
CA ASP A 189 -9.90 -24.37 11.42
C ASP A 189 -10.41 -24.23 12.87
N ARG A 190 -11.54 -23.54 13.08
CA ARG A 190 -12.22 -23.51 14.38
C ARG A 190 -12.78 -24.88 14.77
N LEU A 191 -13.44 -25.58 13.85
CA LEU A 191 -13.96 -26.92 14.11
C LEU A 191 -12.84 -27.90 14.45
N ARG A 192 -11.72 -27.83 13.72
CA ARG A 192 -10.56 -28.67 13.99
C ARG A 192 -9.97 -28.41 15.38
N ARG A 193 -9.83 -27.15 15.80
CA ARG A 193 -9.36 -26.80 17.14
C ARG A 193 -10.29 -27.33 18.24
N ASN A 194 -11.59 -27.12 18.11
CA ASN A 194 -12.57 -27.58 19.09
C ASN A 194 -12.59 -29.13 19.22
N ASN A 195 -12.39 -29.86 18.12
CA ASN A 195 -12.29 -31.32 18.15
C ASN A 195 -10.98 -31.82 18.79
N VAL A 196 -9.87 -31.08 18.64
CA VAL A 196 -8.59 -31.45 19.28
C VAL A 196 -8.66 -31.23 20.80
N GLU A 197 -9.30 -30.17 21.26
CA GLU A 197 -9.49 -29.89 22.70
C GLU A 197 -10.40 -30.91 23.39
N THR A 198 -11.44 -31.38 22.70
CA THR A 198 -12.32 -32.44 23.22
C THR A 198 -11.58 -33.77 23.34
N VAL A 199 -10.80 -34.18 22.33
CA VAL A 199 -10.00 -35.42 22.40
C VAL A 199 -8.88 -35.34 23.45
N ALA A 200 -8.24 -34.18 23.59
CA ALA A 200 -7.19 -33.99 24.61
C ALA A 200 -7.76 -34.08 26.04
N SER A 201 -8.96 -33.54 26.28
CA SER A 201 -9.60 -33.62 27.60
C SER A 201 -10.09 -35.04 27.94
N GLU A 202 -10.51 -35.84 26.96
CA GLU A 202 -10.85 -37.26 27.16
C GLU A 202 -9.62 -38.14 27.47
N GLN A 203 -8.48 -37.90 26.80
CA GLN A 203 -7.24 -38.63 27.08
C GLN A 203 -6.67 -38.32 28.47
N ASP A 204 -6.77 -37.06 28.93
CA ASP A 204 -6.30 -36.68 30.27
C ASP A 204 -7.23 -37.22 31.37
N LEU A 205 -8.52 -37.42 31.06
CA LEU A 205 -9.44 -38.11 31.96
C LEU A 205 -9.17 -39.62 32.01
N ALA A 206 -8.88 -40.24 30.87
CA ALA A 206 -8.56 -41.67 30.78
C ALA A 206 -7.20 -42.03 31.43
N SER A 207 -6.21 -41.13 31.39
CA SER A 207 -4.91 -41.35 32.04
C SER A 207 -4.98 -41.23 33.57
N ARG A 208 -5.91 -40.42 34.09
CA ARG A 208 -6.19 -40.30 35.53
C ARG A 208 -6.99 -41.48 36.10
N LEU A 209 -7.75 -42.19 35.27
CA LEU A 209 -8.43 -43.42 35.61
C LEU A 209 -7.52 -44.61 35.28
N GLY A 210 -6.55 -44.90 36.17
CA GLY A 210 -5.57 -45.96 35.96
C GLY A 210 -6.15 -47.34 35.59
N PRO A 211 -5.32 -48.25 35.03
CA PRO A 211 -5.76 -49.57 34.57
C PRO A 211 -6.21 -50.43 35.76
N GLY A 212 -7.50 -50.37 36.10
CA GLY A 212 -8.06 -51.10 37.24
C GLY A 212 -9.48 -50.72 37.65
N ALA A 213 -10.04 -49.62 37.16
CA ALA A 213 -11.42 -49.25 37.45
C ALA A 213 -12.40 -50.00 36.53
N GLY A 214 -12.83 -51.19 36.93
CA GLY A 214 -13.98 -51.87 36.35
C GLY A 214 -15.26 -51.08 36.64
N LEU A 215 -15.66 -50.20 35.72
CA LEU A 215 -16.92 -49.47 35.80
C LEU A 215 -18.01 -50.18 34.98
N GLN A 216 -19.03 -50.67 35.69
CA GLN A 216 -20.31 -51.07 35.12
C GLN A 216 -20.93 -49.87 34.40
N LEU A 217 -21.21 -50.02 33.10
CA LEU A 217 -21.96 -49.02 32.33
C LEU A 217 -23.38 -48.88 32.89
N PRO A 218 -23.84 -47.67 33.26
CA PRO A 218 -25.27 -47.44 33.43
C PRO A 218 -25.95 -47.50 32.06
N SER A 219 -27.11 -48.15 32.01
CA SER A 219 -27.92 -48.30 30.81
C SER A 219 -28.34 -46.94 30.27
N VAL A 220 -28.09 -46.76 28.97
CA VAL A 220 -28.50 -45.63 28.13
C VAL A 220 -29.96 -45.28 28.39
N ALA A 221 -30.18 -44.13 29.03
CA ALA A 221 -31.46 -43.44 29.00
C ALA A 221 -31.41 -42.44 27.84
N GLU A 222 -32.31 -42.68 26.91
CA GLU A 222 -32.72 -41.85 25.77
C GLU A 222 -32.96 -40.40 26.24
N VAL A 223 -32.22 -39.45 25.66
CA VAL A 223 -32.46 -38.02 25.83
C VAL A 223 -32.76 -37.45 24.45
N ASP A 224 -34.05 -37.28 24.20
CA ASP A 224 -34.64 -36.49 23.13
C ASP A 224 -34.23 -35.00 23.26
N ASP A 225 -33.98 -34.38 22.09
CA ASP A 225 -34.13 -32.96 21.71
C ASP A 225 -33.72 -31.85 22.71
N VAL A 226 -33.00 -30.79 22.32
CA VAL A 226 -33.48 -29.71 21.46
C VAL A 226 -32.27 -28.94 20.93
N VAL A 227 -32.12 -28.86 19.61
CA VAL A 227 -31.16 -27.96 18.95
C VAL A 227 -31.86 -26.62 18.72
N GLU A 228 -31.56 -25.62 19.54
CA GLU A 228 -32.02 -24.25 19.33
C GLU A 228 -31.12 -23.57 18.29
N LEU A 229 -31.64 -23.39 17.07
CA LEU A 229 -30.99 -22.63 16.00
C LEU A 229 -30.91 -21.14 16.40
N VAL A 230 -29.73 -20.69 16.79
CA VAL A 230 -29.44 -19.25 16.93
C VAL A 230 -29.16 -18.67 15.55
N THR A 231 -30.15 -17.98 14.98
CA THR A 231 -29.99 -17.14 13.79
C THR A 231 -29.13 -15.90 14.08
N PRO A 232 -28.18 -15.52 13.21
CA PRO A 232 -27.43 -14.28 13.39
C PRO A 232 -28.30 -13.04 13.12
N PRO A 233 -28.11 -11.94 13.87
CA PRO A 233 -28.91 -10.74 13.68
C PRO A 233 -28.59 -10.06 12.35
N THR A 234 -29.65 -9.96 11.55
CA THR A 234 -29.81 -9.07 10.41
C THR A 234 -29.63 -7.60 10.81
N SER A 235 -28.70 -6.92 10.15
CA SER A 235 -28.75 -5.52 9.69
C SER A 235 -29.05 -4.38 10.69
N TYR A 236 -28.32 -3.26 10.56
CA TYR A 236 -28.80 -1.94 10.10
C TYR A 236 -27.62 -0.95 10.20
N ARG A 237 -27.13 -0.33 9.10
CA ARG A 237 -27.55 0.98 8.52
C ARG A 237 -27.64 2.09 9.60
N ARG A 238 -26.89 3.19 9.53
CA ARG A 238 -26.53 4.06 8.40
C ARG A 238 -25.08 4.48 8.43
#